data_AF-A0A1D2UDY5-F1
#
_entry.id   AF-A0A1D2UDY5-F1
#
_cell.length_a   1.000
_cell.length_b   1.000
_cell.length_c   1.000
_cell.angle_alpha   90.00
_cell.angle_beta   90.00
_cell.angle_gamma   90.00
#
_symmetry.space_group_name_H-M   'P 1'
#
loop_
_entity.id
_entity.type
_entity.pdbx_description
1 polymer ?
#
loop_
_entity_poly.entity_id
_entity_poly.type
_entity_poly.pdbx_seq_one_letter_code
_entity_poly.pdbx_strand_id
1 'polypeptide(L)'
;MTAEQRAKKIKVLIFDVDGVLTDGQIFVLPDANGRGIEAKGFAAHDGLGISLARLGGLRIGIITKRQSQTVAIRANDLKLEFIYQGQSHKMNAINEILAKAGITIDELAYVGDDVIDLPVMRACGLAIATANARPQAKAVAHYTTPNPGGRGAGRDAVDFILTAQGTLEKVIEQYLDESNSAAAAADVGTGNM
;
A
#
# COMPACT_ATOMS: atom_id res chain seq x y z
N MET A 1 18.43 7.32 -12.43
CA MET A 1 17.27 8.13 -12.01
C MET A 1 17.21 8.11 -10.49
N THR A 2 16.96 9.25 -9.85
CA THR A 2 16.72 9.30 -8.40
C THR A 2 15.33 8.75 -8.07
N ALA A 3 15.05 8.48 -6.79
CA ALA A 3 13.74 8.00 -6.37
C ALA A 3 12.64 9.03 -6.64
N GLU A 4 12.93 10.33 -6.49
CA GLU A 4 11.99 11.42 -6.75
C GLU A 4 11.64 11.52 -8.24
N GLN A 5 12.62 11.30 -9.13
CA GLN A 5 12.38 11.26 -10.58
C GLN A 5 11.47 10.10 -11.00
N ARG A 6 11.55 8.97 -10.29
CA ARG A 6 10.67 7.81 -10.50
C ARG A 6 9.26 8.10 -9.98
N ALA A 7 9.16 8.63 -8.76
CA ALA A 7 7.92 8.96 -8.08
C ALA A 7 7.00 9.91 -8.89
N LYS A 8 7.58 10.86 -9.63
CA LYS A 8 6.84 11.77 -10.53
C LYS A 8 5.97 11.09 -11.58
N LYS A 9 6.27 9.84 -11.96
CA LYS A 9 5.54 9.09 -13.00
C LYS A 9 4.45 8.17 -12.43
N ILE A 10 4.40 8.01 -11.11
CA ILE A 10 3.60 6.97 -10.48
C ILE A 10 2.11 7.31 -10.55
N LYS A 11 1.33 6.35 -11.03
CA LYS A 11 -0.14 6.41 -11.12
C LYS A 11 -0.80 5.34 -10.25
N VAL A 12 -0.12 4.21 -10.05
CA VAL A 12 -0.60 3.09 -9.25
C VAL A 12 0.40 2.78 -8.13
N LEU A 13 -0.08 2.67 -6.90
CA LEU A 13 0.70 2.28 -5.74
C LEU A 13 0.15 0.98 -5.15
N ILE A 14 0.97 -0.06 -5.14
CA ILE A 14 0.62 -1.37 -4.61
C ILE A 14 1.45 -1.67 -3.36
N PHE A 15 0.80 -2.16 -2.33
CA PHE A 15 1.45 -2.59 -1.09
C PHE A 15 1.45 -4.12 -0.99
N ASP A 16 2.52 -4.71 -0.44
CA ASP A 16 2.36 -5.92 0.35
C ASP A 16 1.56 -5.63 1.64
N VAL A 17 1.13 -6.66 2.36
CA VAL A 17 0.39 -6.51 3.61
C VAL A 17 1.29 -6.75 4.82
N ASP A 18 1.89 -7.92 4.94
CA ASP A 18 2.48 -8.39 6.19
C ASP A 18 3.93 -7.92 6.31
N GLY A 19 4.21 -6.95 7.20
CA GLY A 19 5.51 -6.29 7.29
C GLY A 19 5.56 -4.95 6.53
N VAL A 20 4.46 -4.60 5.85
CA VAL A 20 4.25 -3.33 5.15
C VAL A 20 3.08 -2.53 5.74
N LEU A 21 1.84 -2.97 5.54
CA LEU A 21 0.66 -2.33 6.15
C LEU A 21 0.41 -2.85 7.58
N THR A 22 1.10 -3.92 7.97
CA THR A 22 1.17 -4.46 9.33
C THR A 22 2.62 -4.55 9.77
N ASP A 23 2.87 -4.81 11.06
CA ASP A 23 4.21 -5.04 11.60
C ASP A 23 4.72 -6.48 11.36
N GLY A 24 4.01 -7.26 10.55
CA GLY A 24 4.37 -8.63 10.17
C GLY A 24 3.92 -9.69 11.18
N GLN A 25 3.35 -9.30 12.32
CA GLN A 25 2.82 -10.25 13.28
C GLN A 25 1.50 -10.87 12.80
N ILE A 26 1.36 -12.17 13.08
CA ILE A 26 0.13 -12.92 12.83
C ILE A 26 -0.35 -13.47 14.17
N PHE A 27 -1.44 -12.91 14.68
CA PHE A 27 -2.08 -13.41 15.89
C PHE A 27 -3.06 -14.51 15.49
N VAL A 28 -2.96 -15.68 16.12
CA VAL A 28 -3.88 -16.80 15.91
C VAL A 28 -4.59 -17.09 17.22
N LEU A 29 -5.89 -16.83 17.25
CA LEU A 29 -6.74 -16.97 18.42
C LEU A 29 -7.70 -18.15 18.23
N PRO A 30 -7.94 -19.00 19.23
CA PRO A 30 -8.95 -20.05 19.11
C PRO A 30 -10.37 -19.46 19.17
N ASP A 31 -11.25 -19.89 18.26
CA ASP A 31 -12.69 -19.64 18.35
C ASP A 31 -13.37 -20.62 19.33
N ALA A 32 -14.67 -20.44 19.57
CA ALA A 32 -15.47 -21.29 20.47
C ALA A 32 -15.50 -22.78 20.05
N ASN A 33 -15.13 -23.10 18.81
CA ASN A 33 -15.07 -24.45 18.27
C ASN A 33 -13.61 -24.94 18.10
N GLY A 34 -12.63 -24.22 18.64
CA GLY A 34 -11.20 -24.56 18.53
C GLY A 34 -10.56 -24.29 17.16
N ARG A 35 -11.23 -23.58 16.25
CA ARG A 35 -10.64 -23.15 14.97
C ARG A 35 -9.83 -21.88 15.17
N GLY A 36 -8.72 -21.74 14.44
CA GLY A 36 -7.89 -20.52 14.49
C GLY A 36 -8.53 -19.34 13.76
N ILE A 37 -8.71 -18.22 14.44
CA ILE A 37 -9.03 -16.90 13.89
C ILE A 37 -7.73 -16.11 13.77
N GLU A 38 -7.47 -15.57 12.59
CA GLU A 38 -6.32 -14.71 12.31
C GLU A 38 -6.65 -13.25 12.62
N ALA A 39 -5.80 -12.56 13.40
CA ALA A 39 -5.88 -11.12 13.62
C ALA A 39 -4.55 -10.43 13.25
N LYS A 40 -4.67 -9.18 12.78
CA LYS A 40 -3.56 -8.32 12.35
C LYS A 40 -3.80 -6.89 12.82
N GLY A 41 -2.74 -6.19 13.21
CA GLY A 41 -2.77 -4.76 13.47
C GLY A 41 -2.45 -3.95 12.22
N PHE A 42 -3.27 -2.95 11.90
CA PHE A 42 -3.02 -1.96 10.85
C PHE A 42 -2.89 -0.56 11.46
N ALA A 43 -2.13 0.33 10.83
CA ALA A 43 -1.99 1.70 11.32
C ALA A 43 -3.09 2.62 10.78
N ALA A 44 -3.61 3.50 11.65
CA ALA A 44 -4.49 4.59 11.26
C ALA A 44 -3.78 5.62 10.37
N HIS A 45 -2.48 5.87 10.61
CA HIS A 45 -1.66 6.73 9.76
C HIS A 45 -1.64 6.27 8.30
N ASP A 46 -1.49 4.96 8.07
CA ASP A 46 -1.53 4.39 6.71
C ASP A 46 -2.93 4.53 6.09
N GLY A 47 -4.00 4.41 6.89
CA GLY A 47 -5.36 4.66 6.44
C GLY A 47 -5.56 6.09 5.92
N LEU A 48 -5.15 7.10 6.71
CA LEU A 48 -5.19 8.50 6.26
C LEU A 48 -4.31 8.71 5.03
N GLY A 49 -3.12 8.10 4.98
CA GLY A 49 -2.26 8.13 3.80
C GLY A 49 -2.98 7.62 2.54
N ILE A 50 -3.75 6.53 2.65
CA ILE A 50 -4.53 6.01 1.51
C ILE A 50 -5.64 6.98 1.09
N SER A 51 -6.31 7.66 2.02
CA SER A 51 -7.26 8.73 1.68
C SER A 51 -6.58 9.85 0.88
N LEU A 52 -5.42 10.33 1.33
CA LEU A 52 -4.64 11.36 0.64
C LEU A 52 -4.18 10.88 -0.75
N ALA A 53 -3.72 9.64 -0.86
CA ALA A 53 -3.28 9.06 -2.13
C ALA A 53 -4.42 9.04 -3.16
N ARG A 54 -5.62 8.60 -2.75
CA ARG A 54 -6.81 8.59 -3.60
C ARG A 54 -7.21 10.00 -4.02
N LEU A 55 -7.22 10.95 -3.10
CA LEU A 55 -7.53 12.36 -3.39
C LEU A 55 -6.48 12.99 -4.33
N GLY A 56 -5.21 12.59 -4.19
CA GLY A 56 -4.11 12.92 -5.10
C GLY A 56 -4.16 12.21 -6.46
N GLY A 57 -5.17 11.39 -6.72
CA GLY A 57 -5.38 10.71 -7.99
C GLY A 57 -4.61 9.40 -8.18
N LEU A 58 -3.96 8.89 -7.13
CA LEU A 58 -3.31 7.58 -7.16
C LEU A 58 -4.35 6.47 -7.02
N ARG A 59 -4.17 5.42 -7.83
CA ARG A 59 -4.95 4.17 -7.72
C ARG A 59 -4.21 3.19 -6.84
N ILE A 60 -4.89 2.64 -5.83
CA ILE A 60 -4.22 1.93 -4.73
C ILE A 60 -4.69 0.48 -4.66
N GLY A 61 -3.79 -0.41 -4.25
CA GLY A 61 -4.17 -1.77 -3.90
C GLY A 61 -3.14 -2.56 -3.12
N ILE A 62 -3.46 -3.84 -2.93
CA ILE A 62 -2.64 -4.81 -2.20
C ILE A 62 -2.43 -6.09 -2.99
N ILE A 63 -1.25 -6.68 -2.81
CA ILE A 63 -0.95 -8.06 -3.23
C ILE A 63 -0.32 -8.80 -2.06
N THR A 64 -1.00 -9.85 -1.56
CA THR A 64 -0.50 -10.69 -0.47
C THR A 64 -0.54 -12.17 -0.83
N LYS A 65 0.42 -12.92 -0.28
CA LYS A 65 0.44 -14.39 -0.37
C LYS A 65 -0.65 -15.03 0.48
N ARG A 66 -0.99 -14.42 1.62
CA ARG A 66 -2.01 -14.99 2.52
C ARG A 66 -3.40 -14.73 1.96
N GLN A 67 -4.35 -15.56 2.37
CA GLN A 67 -5.76 -15.30 2.17
C GLN A 67 -6.40 -15.23 3.55
N SER A 68 -6.90 -14.06 3.94
CA SER A 68 -7.58 -13.89 5.22
C SER A 68 -8.70 -12.88 5.16
N GLN A 69 -9.73 -13.14 5.98
CA GLN A 69 -10.89 -12.26 6.08
C GLN A 69 -10.51 -10.90 6.66
N THR A 70 -9.55 -10.86 7.59
CA THR A 70 -9.00 -9.63 8.18
C THR A 70 -8.46 -8.68 7.12
N VAL A 71 -7.73 -9.20 6.13
CA VAL A 71 -7.22 -8.40 5.00
C VAL A 71 -8.35 -7.95 4.08
N ALA A 72 -9.33 -8.81 3.80
CA ALA A 72 -10.48 -8.45 2.97
C ALA A 72 -11.31 -7.30 3.59
N ILE A 73 -11.62 -7.39 4.88
CA ILE A 73 -12.35 -6.35 5.62
C ILE A 73 -11.58 -5.03 5.55
N ARG A 74 -10.27 -5.06 5.88
CA ARG A 74 -9.47 -3.84 5.88
C ARG A 74 -9.31 -3.24 4.49
N ALA A 75 -9.14 -4.05 3.45
CA ALA A 75 -9.03 -3.55 2.08
C ALA A 75 -10.33 -2.86 1.60
N ASN A 76 -11.49 -3.40 2.00
CA ASN A 76 -12.79 -2.77 1.72
C ASN A 76 -12.97 -1.46 2.51
N ASP A 77 -12.61 -1.45 3.79
CA ASP A 77 -12.64 -0.26 4.66
C ASP A 77 -11.76 0.88 4.11
N LEU A 78 -10.62 0.51 3.52
CA LEU A 78 -9.69 1.41 2.84
C LEU A 78 -10.09 1.76 1.39
N LYS A 79 -11.22 1.21 0.90
CA LYS A 79 -11.73 1.42 -0.47
C LYS A 79 -10.67 1.17 -1.55
N LEU A 80 -9.88 0.11 -1.37
CA LEU A 80 -8.82 -0.25 -2.32
C LEU A 80 -9.39 -0.76 -3.64
N GLU A 81 -8.77 -0.35 -4.74
CA GLU A 81 -9.22 -0.75 -6.08
C GLU A 81 -8.71 -2.14 -6.47
N PHE A 82 -7.45 -2.43 -6.15
CA PHE A 82 -6.81 -3.69 -6.51
C PHE A 82 -6.61 -4.55 -5.26
N ILE A 83 -7.27 -5.70 -5.18
CA ILE A 83 -7.18 -6.61 -4.03
C ILE A 83 -6.86 -8.02 -4.54
N TYR A 84 -5.59 -8.43 -4.36
CA TYR A 84 -5.14 -9.77 -4.77
C TYR A 84 -4.59 -10.52 -3.56
N GLN A 85 -5.32 -11.56 -3.15
CA GLN A 85 -4.92 -12.47 -2.07
C GLN A 85 -4.50 -13.84 -2.62
N GLY A 86 -3.81 -14.64 -1.81
CA GLY A 86 -3.36 -15.98 -2.22
C GLY A 86 -2.23 -15.98 -3.27
N GLN A 87 -1.56 -14.85 -3.49
CA GLN A 87 -0.61 -14.67 -4.59
C GLN A 87 0.80 -15.10 -4.19
N SER A 88 1.17 -16.34 -4.51
CA SER A 88 2.55 -16.82 -4.35
C SER A 88 3.49 -16.26 -5.42
N HIS A 89 2.97 -15.93 -6.61
CA HIS A 89 3.70 -15.32 -7.72
C HIS A 89 3.11 -13.95 -8.05
N LYS A 90 3.60 -12.91 -7.36
CA LYS A 90 3.00 -11.56 -7.39
C LYS A 90 3.00 -10.89 -8.76
N MET A 91 3.90 -11.27 -9.67
CA MET A 91 3.95 -10.71 -11.03
C MET A 91 2.70 -10.97 -11.87
N ASN A 92 1.97 -12.07 -11.62
CA ASN A 92 0.73 -12.34 -12.33
C ASN A 92 -0.34 -11.28 -12.01
N ALA A 93 -0.52 -10.99 -10.73
CA ALA A 93 -1.40 -9.91 -10.27
C ALA A 93 -0.95 -8.54 -10.79
N ILE A 94 0.37 -8.28 -10.85
CA ILE A 94 0.89 -7.05 -11.43
C ILE A 94 0.50 -6.91 -12.90
N ASN A 95 0.68 -7.94 -13.71
CA ASN A 95 0.31 -7.89 -15.14
C ASN A 95 -1.19 -7.60 -15.32
N GLU A 96 -2.05 -8.19 -14.50
CA GLU A 96 -3.49 -7.87 -14.49
C GLU A 96 -3.77 -6.43 -14.10
N ILE A 97 -3.07 -5.90 -13.08
CA ILE A 97 -3.20 -4.50 -12.66
C ILE A 97 -2.79 -3.57 -13.79
N LEU A 98 -1.65 -3.82 -14.45
CA LEU A 98 -1.19 -2.99 -15.57
C LEU A 98 -2.23 -2.95 -16.70
N ALA A 99 -2.81 -4.10 -17.06
CA ALA A 99 -3.84 -4.19 -18.07
C ALA A 99 -5.13 -3.46 -17.67
N LYS A 100 -5.64 -3.70 -16.45
CA LYS A 100 -6.85 -3.03 -15.91
C LYS A 100 -6.65 -1.53 -15.76
N ALA A 101 -5.43 -1.11 -15.44
CA ALA A 101 -5.11 0.28 -15.20
C ALA A 101 -4.75 1.06 -16.46
N GLY A 102 -4.37 0.38 -17.55
CA GLY A 102 -3.90 1.01 -18.77
C GLY A 102 -2.58 1.75 -18.58
N ILE A 103 -1.70 1.22 -17.73
CA ILE A 103 -0.39 1.83 -17.41
C ILE A 103 0.76 0.87 -17.71
N THR A 104 1.96 1.41 -17.76
CA THR A 104 3.20 0.63 -17.87
C THR A 104 3.78 0.31 -16.49
N ILE A 105 4.67 -0.68 -16.42
CA ILE A 105 5.35 -1.06 -15.18
C ILE A 105 6.17 0.08 -14.56
N ASP A 106 6.63 1.03 -15.38
CA ASP A 106 7.37 2.24 -14.97
C ASP A 106 6.49 3.27 -14.24
N GLU A 107 5.16 3.16 -14.35
CA GLU A 107 4.18 4.04 -13.70
C GLU A 107 3.59 3.38 -12.42
N LEU A 108 4.11 2.21 -12.04
CA LEU A 108 3.72 1.47 -10.85
C LEU A 108 4.79 1.58 -9.77
N ALA A 109 4.35 1.91 -8.56
CA ALA A 109 5.15 1.80 -7.35
C ALA A 109 4.74 0.55 -6.55
N TYR A 110 5.73 -0.11 -5.94
CA TYR A 110 5.51 -1.28 -5.10
C TYR A 110 6.20 -1.10 -3.75
N VAL A 111 5.48 -1.31 -2.65
CA VAL A 111 6.03 -1.33 -1.29
C VAL A 111 6.09 -2.76 -0.79
N GLY A 112 7.30 -3.24 -0.48
CA GLY A 112 7.55 -4.60 -0.01
C GLY A 112 8.52 -4.64 1.17
N ASP A 113 8.65 -5.80 1.81
CA ASP A 113 9.55 -5.99 2.96
C ASP A 113 10.44 -7.24 2.88
N ASP A 114 10.11 -8.22 2.04
CA ASP A 114 10.82 -9.51 2.02
C ASP A 114 11.06 -10.07 0.60
N VAL A 115 11.68 -11.25 0.52
CA VAL A 115 12.15 -11.92 -0.70
C VAL A 115 11.03 -12.21 -1.69
N ILE A 116 9.80 -12.38 -1.21
CA ILE A 116 8.63 -12.64 -2.06
C ILE A 116 8.25 -11.43 -2.92
N ASP A 117 8.68 -10.23 -2.52
CA ASP A 117 8.41 -8.98 -3.22
C ASP A 117 9.44 -8.67 -4.30
N LEU A 118 10.63 -9.28 -4.22
CA LEU A 118 11.75 -9.01 -5.12
C LEU A 118 11.41 -9.09 -6.60
N PRO A 119 10.59 -10.05 -7.09
CA PRO A 119 10.21 -10.06 -8.51
C PRO A 119 9.53 -8.76 -8.94
N VAL A 120 8.65 -8.20 -8.11
CA VAL A 120 7.93 -6.95 -8.41
C VAL A 120 8.84 -5.75 -8.19
N MET A 121 9.56 -5.69 -7.07
CA MET A 121 10.46 -4.59 -6.74
C MET A 121 11.57 -4.41 -7.78
N ARG A 122 12.07 -5.49 -8.38
CA ARG A 122 13.09 -5.39 -9.44
C ARG A 122 12.54 -4.89 -10.77
N ALA A 123 11.23 -4.99 -10.99
CA ALA A 123 10.59 -4.68 -12.27
C ALA A 123 9.89 -3.32 -12.27
N CYS A 124 9.33 -2.87 -11.13
CA CYS A 124 8.49 -1.68 -11.05
C CYS A 124 9.27 -0.36 -11.19
N GLY A 125 8.55 0.68 -11.61
CA GLY A 125 9.10 2.03 -11.78
C GLY A 125 9.65 2.62 -10.49
N LEU A 126 9.00 2.34 -9.36
CA LEU A 126 9.44 2.74 -8.03
C LEU A 126 9.24 1.63 -6.98
N ALA A 127 10.30 0.86 -6.72
CA ALA A 127 10.38 0.00 -5.54
C ALA A 127 10.66 0.77 -4.25
N ILE A 128 9.87 0.49 -3.22
CA ILE A 128 9.98 1.05 -1.88
C ILE A 128 10.11 -0.11 -0.88
N ALA A 129 11.08 -0.04 0.03
CA ALA A 129 11.21 -0.95 1.15
C ALA A 129 10.76 -0.27 2.46
N THR A 130 10.12 -1.02 3.36
CA THR A 130 9.85 -0.51 4.70
C THR A 130 11.11 -0.49 5.58
N ALA A 131 11.11 0.30 6.66
CA ALA A 131 12.28 0.37 7.55
C ALA A 131 12.64 -0.99 8.19
N ASN A 132 11.68 -1.87 8.43
CA ASN A 132 11.88 -3.24 8.95
C ASN A 132 12.16 -4.27 7.85
N ALA A 133 12.17 -3.87 6.57
CA ALA A 133 12.39 -4.79 5.46
C ALA A 133 13.74 -5.51 5.57
N ARG A 134 13.76 -6.76 5.07
CA ARG A 134 14.95 -7.59 5.00
C ARG A 134 16.02 -6.92 4.11
N PRO A 135 17.31 -7.18 4.37
CA PRO A 135 18.40 -6.56 3.59
C PRO A 135 18.28 -6.76 2.07
N GLN A 136 17.73 -7.91 1.64
CA GLN A 136 17.52 -8.22 0.23
C GLN A 136 16.52 -7.28 -0.44
N ALA A 137 15.41 -6.94 0.24
CA ALA A 137 14.41 -6.01 -0.26
C ALA A 137 14.96 -4.58 -0.29
N LYS A 138 15.65 -4.15 0.78
CA LYS A 138 16.32 -2.85 0.83
C LYS A 138 17.37 -2.67 -0.26
N ALA A 139 18.12 -3.73 -0.57
CA ALA A 139 19.17 -3.69 -1.59
C ALA A 139 18.65 -3.42 -3.02
N VAL A 140 17.38 -3.73 -3.30
CA VAL A 140 16.74 -3.46 -4.60
C VAL A 140 15.79 -2.27 -4.58
N ALA A 141 15.53 -1.69 -3.40
CA ALA A 141 14.63 -0.56 -3.25
C ALA A 141 15.28 0.73 -3.75
N HIS A 142 14.48 1.60 -4.36
CA HIS A 142 14.90 2.95 -4.72
C HIS A 142 14.74 3.93 -3.56
N TYR A 143 13.80 3.65 -2.66
CA TYR A 143 13.51 4.42 -1.46
C TYR A 143 13.26 3.47 -0.29
N THR A 144 13.71 3.84 0.91
CA THR A 144 13.37 3.12 2.15
C THR A 144 12.64 4.08 3.06
N THR A 145 11.47 3.68 3.56
CA THR A 145 10.67 4.53 4.45
C THR A 145 11.38 4.74 5.79
N PRO A 146 11.20 5.89 6.45
CA PRO A 146 11.73 6.13 7.79
C PRO A 146 11.02 5.28 8.86
N ASN A 147 9.72 5.00 8.70
CA ASN A 147 8.96 4.18 9.64
C ASN A 147 8.88 2.70 9.20
N PRO A 148 8.75 1.75 10.15
CA PRO A 148 8.51 0.36 9.83
C PRO A 148 7.03 0.11 9.46
N GLY A 149 6.78 -1.04 8.85
CA GLY A 149 5.46 -1.51 8.49
C GLY A 149 4.50 -1.57 9.67
N GLY A 150 3.23 -1.26 9.42
CA GLY A 150 2.21 -1.14 10.46
C GLY A 150 2.43 0.01 11.45
N ARG A 151 3.39 0.90 11.18
CA ARG A 151 3.72 2.08 12.01
C ARG A 151 3.83 3.37 11.19
N GLY A 152 3.18 3.43 10.02
CA GLY A 152 3.18 4.62 9.15
C GLY A 152 4.03 4.49 7.89
N ALA A 153 4.64 3.34 7.61
CA ALA A 153 5.40 3.16 6.36
C ALA A 153 4.55 3.32 5.09
N GLY A 154 3.27 2.92 5.13
CA GLY A 154 2.34 3.14 4.04
C GLY A 154 2.10 4.64 3.81
N ARG A 155 1.93 5.39 4.90
CA ARG A 155 1.86 6.86 4.88
C ARG A 155 3.12 7.50 4.33
N ASP A 156 4.30 7.06 4.77
CA ASP A 156 5.59 7.58 4.29
C ASP A 156 5.73 7.40 2.76
N ALA A 157 5.30 6.27 2.22
CA ALA A 157 5.34 6.00 0.79
C ALA A 157 4.42 6.94 0.00
N VAL A 158 3.21 7.20 0.52
CA VAL A 158 2.26 8.14 -0.09
C VAL A 158 2.83 9.55 -0.09
N ASP A 159 3.29 10.04 1.07
CA ASP A 159 3.82 11.40 1.20
C ASP A 159 5.03 11.58 0.28
N PHE A 160 5.94 10.60 0.23
CA PHE A 160 7.07 10.64 -0.70
C PHE A 160 6.64 10.81 -2.16
N ILE A 161 5.62 10.05 -2.60
CA ILE A 161 5.13 10.13 -3.98
C ILE A 161 4.47 11.48 -4.26
N LEU A 162 3.54 11.91 -3.39
CA LEU A 162 2.81 13.16 -3.59
C LEU A 162 3.71 14.39 -3.47
N THR A 163 4.70 14.39 -2.57
CA THR A 163 5.72 15.44 -2.49
C THR A 163 6.55 15.50 -3.77
N ALA A 164 7.01 14.35 -4.29
CA ALA A 164 7.77 14.32 -5.54
C ALA A 164 6.94 14.81 -6.74
N GLN A 165 5.63 14.58 -6.73
CA GLN A 165 4.67 15.09 -7.71
C GLN A 165 4.30 16.56 -7.51
N GLY A 166 4.65 17.17 -6.37
CA GLY A 166 4.31 18.55 -6.03
C GLY A 166 2.83 18.76 -5.70
N THR A 167 2.14 17.71 -5.23
CA THR A 167 0.70 17.72 -4.98
C THR A 167 0.31 17.55 -3.52
N LEU A 168 1.23 17.18 -2.62
CA LEU A 168 0.92 16.84 -1.23
C LEU A 168 0.20 17.96 -0.49
N GLU A 169 0.74 19.19 -0.50
CA GLU A 169 0.16 20.32 0.23
C GLU A 169 -1.25 20.63 -0.28
N LYS A 170 -1.44 20.64 -1.60
CA LYS A 170 -2.76 20.83 -2.21
C LYS A 170 -3.75 19.74 -1.77
N VAL A 171 -3.32 18.48 -1.76
CA VAL A 171 -4.16 17.35 -1.35
C VAL A 171 -4.55 17.45 0.12
N ILE A 172 -3.63 17.90 0.99
CA ILE A 172 -3.92 18.14 2.41
C ILE A 172 -4.99 19.22 2.56
N GLU A 173 -4.84 20.36 1.89
CA GLU A 173 -5.85 21.44 1.93
C GLU A 173 -7.21 20.95 1.40
N GLN A 174 -7.20 20.17 0.33
CA GLN A 174 -8.42 19.56 -0.20
C GLN A 174 -9.08 18.57 0.77
N TYR A 175 -8.29 17.84 1.57
CA TYR A 175 -8.81 16.90 2.56
C TYR A 175 -9.44 17.64 3.77
N LEU A 176 -8.86 18.78 4.15
CA LEU A 176 -9.35 19.61 5.25
C LEU A 176 -10.61 20.43 4.89
N ASP A 177 -10.85 20.67 3.60
CA ASP A 177 -12.07 21.33 3.13
C ASP A 177 -13.31 20.43 3.29
N GLU A 178 -14.08 20.66 4.34
CA GLU A 178 -15.30 19.92 4.65
C GLU A 178 -16.39 20.03 3.56
N SER A 179 -16.32 21.06 2.70
CA SER A 179 -17.26 21.23 1.58
C SER A 179 -16.86 20.41 0.35
N ASN A 180 -15.65 19.85 0.33
CA ASN A 180 -15.13 19.08 -0.77
C ASN A 180 -15.69 17.65 -0.79
N SER A 181 -16.65 17.40 -1.67
CA SER A 181 -17.25 16.07 -1.84
C SER A 181 -16.24 14.99 -2.26
N ALA A 182 -15.13 15.36 -2.90
CA ALA A 182 -14.06 14.41 -3.23
C ALA A 182 -13.28 13.96 -1.98
N ALA A 183 -13.11 14.83 -0.99
CA ALA A 183 -12.50 14.47 0.29
C ALA A 183 -13.39 13.48 1.05
N ALA A 184 -14.70 13.74 1.12
CA ALA A 184 -15.66 12.82 1.72
C ALA A 184 -15.68 11.44 1.01
N ALA A 185 -15.54 11.40 -0.31
CA ALA A 185 -15.45 10.15 -1.07
C ALA A 185 -14.11 9.41 -0.86
N ALA A 186 -13.03 10.17 -0.70
CA ALA A 186 -11.67 9.68 -0.47
C ALA A 186 -11.50 9.09 0.95
N ASP A 187 -12.27 9.58 1.92
CA ASP A 187 -12.16 9.17 3.32
C ASP A 187 -12.43 7.68 3.54
N VAL A 188 -11.73 7.10 4.51
CA VAL A 188 -11.70 5.64 4.80
C VAL A 188 -11.90 5.41 6.29
N GLY A 189 -12.21 4.19 6.72
CA GLY A 189 -12.34 3.91 8.15
C GLY A 189 -13.66 4.37 8.77
N THR A 190 -14.70 4.64 7.96
CA THR A 190 -16.01 5.12 8.44
C THR A 190 -16.82 4.05 9.19
N GLY A 191 -16.25 2.87 9.45
CA GLY A 191 -16.78 1.92 10.41
C GLY A 191 -17.98 1.08 9.93
N ASN A 192 -18.18 0.93 8.62
CA ASN A 192 -19.15 -0.04 8.09
C ASN A 192 -18.60 -1.48 8.14
N MET A 193 -18.09 -1.90 9.30
CA MET A 193 -17.69 -3.28 9.59
C MET A 193 -18.88 -4.10 10.05
#